data_AF-A0A4P5YKV7-F1
#
_entry.id   AF-A0A4P5YKV7-F1
#
_cell.length_a   1.000
_cell.length_b   1.000
_cell.length_c   1.000
_cell.angle_alpha   90.00
_cell.angle_beta   90.00
_cell.angle_gamma   90.00
#
_symmetry.space_group_name_H-M   'P 1'
#
loop_
_entity.id
_entity.type
_entity.pdbx_description
1 polymer ?
#
loop_
_entity_poly.entity_id
_entity_poly.type
_entity_poly.pdbx_seq_one_letter_code
_entity_poly.pdbx_strand_id
1 'polypeptide(L)'
;MRRAPIPTTSELPADADDWARAQAKAKVDALEALRAETRARAEATRLQTPAGPADLAARREADEAYRNELERVRQEKRNAAQTTRGLDEAMNRATIGTLDGTPPAAPAVSPAVAPRRLPTATPPTRAVPAPPVAAPPAAATPAVAPAPAGRRTLSLDDCLQEALRHNFNVQIQRLAPEIARLSLNTTYGAYDPLLGLNATHYYNKSPGGNDQQGRPFPGNEITVNSVGPSLRGLLPFGATYDATVDINQRDGTLVNGATSQYSTAANLNLRQPLLKNFLIDTTRHTILINKKDLGISEHTLMTEIVNTVTAVQQAYYDLIFSRENVKVQEKSLELAEQLLAENKKRVEVGVLAPLDEKQAESQVATRRNDLLAARMDLQTRQNTLKNLITDNYAQWQPTELFPAEQMVALREPLEVQASWQKGLTLRPEFLKAKLDVEKQDIHLKYYSNQRYPALDLVGSYGQSGLNGALGNAVWDVRPGGDSPKYSAGVILSFPLSNREAKNRYAQSKAEKQQSLLRLKQLEQDIMVQIDNSVKLARSEFERIDLTRKAREYAEAAVEAEQIKLANGKSTSFFVLQLQRDLTTARSAEIRSLADYNKAMAVLAQSEGTTLQRNKLSVEFR
;
A
#
# COMPACT_ATOMS: atom_id res chain seq x y z
N MET A 1 -28.50 13.53 35.56
CA MET A 1 -28.89 12.26 34.90
C MET A 1 -28.04 12.11 33.64
N ARG A 2 -27.30 11.07 33.31
CA ARG A 2 -27.06 9.71 33.84
C ARG A 2 -25.63 9.32 33.41
N ARG A 3 -24.87 8.68 34.31
CA ARG A 3 -23.57 8.02 34.02
C ARG A 3 -23.79 6.72 33.22
N ALA A 4 -22.81 6.35 32.40
CA ALA A 4 -22.48 4.98 32.02
C ALA A 4 -20.97 4.93 31.63
N PRO A 5 -20.30 3.77 31.58
CA PRO A 5 -19.57 3.17 32.69
C PRO A 5 -18.04 3.04 32.44
N ILE A 6 -17.30 2.81 33.53
CA ILE A 6 -15.86 2.52 33.57
C ILE A 6 -15.66 1.01 33.28
N PRO A 7 -14.77 0.59 32.36
CA PRO A 7 -14.31 -0.78 32.30
C PRO A 7 -13.21 -1.03 33.34
N THR A 8 -13.34 -2.17 34.01
CA THR A 8 -12.45 -2.72 35.03
C THR A 8 -11.09 -3.15 34.49
N THR A 9 -10.10 -2.99 35.35
CA THR A 9 -8.69 -3.33 35.27
C THR A 9 -8.41 -4.81 34.99
N SER A 10 -7.75 -5.09 33.87
CA SER A 10 -6.75 -6.15 33.73
C SER A 10 -5.89 -5.83 32.51
N GLU A 11 -4.56 -5.86 32.67
CA GLU A 11 -3.51 -5.46 31.72
C GLU A 11 -3.10 -3.98 31.80
N LEU A 12 -2.27 -3.67 32.80
CA LEU A 12 -1.40 -2.50 32.81
C LEU A 12 -0.19 -2.80 31.90
N PRO A 13 0.07 -2.01 30.84
CA PRO A 13 1.36 -2.03 30.17
C PRO A 13 2.38 -1.25 31.01
N ALA A 14 3.65 -1.67 30.88
CA ALA A 14 4.79 -0.85 31.25
C ALA A 14 4.67 0.54 30.56
N ASP A 15 5.12 1.57 31.27
CA ASP A 15 5.22 2.97 30.83
C ASP A 15 3.95 3.83 30.96
N ALA A 16 3.60 4.12 32.24
CA ALA A 16 2.68 5.19 32.61
C ALA A 16 3.07 6.57 32.01
N ASP A 17 4.35 6.76 31.68
CA ASP A 17 4.89 7.98 31.10
C ASP A 17 4.55 8.13 29.60
N ASP A 18 4.51 7.03 28.85
CA ASP A 18 4.08 7.02 27.45
C ASP A 18 2.57 7.26 27.32
N TRP A 19 1.79 6.80 28.30
CA TRP A 19 0.36 7.10 28.38
C TRP A 19 0.10 8.59 28.63
N ALA A 20 0.86 9.24 29.51
CA ALA A 20 0.76 10.68 29.78
C ALA A 20 1.16 11.51 28.54
N ARG A 21 2.20 11.10 27.81
CA ARG A 21 2.62 11.73 26.54
C ARG A 21 1.58 11.55 25.43
N ALA A 22 0.97 10.37 25.34
CA ALA A 22 -0.12 10.08 24.40
C ALA A 22 -1.36 10.94 24.70
N GLN A 23 -1.72 11.12 25.98
CA GLN A 23 -2.83 12.00 26.38
C GLN A 23 -2.55 13.48 26.08
N ALA A 24 -1.32 13.95 26.31
CA ALA A 24 -0.93 15.32 25.99
C ALA A 24 -1.00 15.59 24.47
N LYS A 25 -0.53 14.64 23.65
CA LYS A 25 -0.60 14.72 22.18
C LYS A 25 -2.04 14.70 21.68
N ALA A 26 -2.87 13.79 22.19
CA ALA A 26 -4.30 13.71 21.83
C ALA A 26 -5.05 15.01 22.19
N LYS A 27 -4.67 15.67 23.30
CA LYS A 27 -5.25 16.95 23.70
C LYS A 27 -4.82 18.10 22.76
N VAL A 28 -3.58 18.09 22.27
CA VAL A 28 -3.10 19.06 21.26
C VAL A 28 -3.84 18.86 19.93
N ASP A 29 -3.98 17.62 19.47
CA ASP A 29 -4.67 17.30 18.21
C ASP A 29 -6.16 17.68 18.28
N ALA A 30 -6.82 17.45 19.42
CA ALA A 30 -8.20 17.88 19.65
C ALA A 30 -8.36 19.42 19.64
N LEU A 31 -7.39 20.16 20.19
CA LEU A 31 -7.39 21.63 20.15
C LEU A 31 -7.15 22.17 18.72
N GLU A 32 -6.38 21.47 17.90
CA GLU A 32 -6.18 21.83 16.49
C GLU A 32 -7.42 21.57 15.64
N ALA A 33 -8.15 20.49 15.92
CA ALA A 33 -9.45 20.22 15.31
C ALA A 33 -10.49 21.30 15.67
N LEU A 34 -10.56 21.70 16.94
CA LEU A 34 -11.46 22.77 17.41
C LEU A 34 -11.13 24.12 16.74
N ARG A 35 -9.83 24.40 16.51
CA ARG A 35 -9.36 25.59 15.79
C ARG A 35 -9.77 25.58 14.31
N ALA A 36 -9.74 24.42 13.66
CA ALA A 36 -10.19 24.29 12.29
C ALA A 36 -11.71 24.49 12.17
N GLU A 37 -12.49 23.94 13.10
CA GLU A 37 -13.95 24.07 13.14
C GLU A 37 -14.39 25.52 13.42
N THR A 38 -13.75 26.19 14.38
CA THR A 38 -14.01 27.61 14.68
C THR A 38 -13.64 28.53 13.52
N ARG A 39 -12.55 28.25 12.79
CA ARG A 39 -12.19 28.98 11.57
C ARG A 39 -13.24 28.81 10.46
N ALA A 40 -13.68 27.57 10.22
CA ALA A 40 -14.71 27.28 9.23
C ALA A 40 -16.04 27.97 9.57
N ARG A 41 -16.40 28.04 10.86
CA ARG A 41 -17.61 28.69 11.33
C ARG A 41 -17.55 30.22 11.17
N ALA A 42 -16.40 30.84 11.44
CA ALA A 42 -16.20 32.28 11.22
C ALA A 42 -16.26 32.65 9.72
N GLU A 43 -15.68 31.81 8.86
CA GLU A 43 -15.68 31.99 7.41
C GLU A 43 -17.09 31.82 6.81
N ALA A 44 -17.87 30.86 7.33
CA ALA A 44 -19.28 30.69 6.97
C ALA A 44 -20.16 31.89 7.37
N THR A 45 -19.96 32.44 8.57
CA THR A 45 -20.68 33.64 9.03
C THR A 45 -20.35 34.87 8.18
N ARG A 46 -19.10 34.99 7.72
CA ARG A 46 -18.64 36.08 6.84
C ARG A 46 -19.27 36.03 5.46
N LEU A 47 -19.61 34.84 4.96
CA LEU A 47 -20.27 34.64 3.66
C LEU A 47 -21.78 34.91 3.69
N GLN A 48 -22.42 34.88 4.87
CA GLN A 48 -23.88 35.00 5.00
C GLN A 48 -24.41 36.42 5.29
N THR A 49 -23.56 37.40 5.62
CA THR A 49 -23.99 38.80 5.92
C THR A 49 -23.75 39.76 4.73
N PRO A 50 -24.71 40.60 4.31
CA PRO A 50 -24.46 41.69 3.36
C PRO A 50 -23.67 42.85 3.99
N ALA A 51 -23.00 43.67 3.18
CA ALA A 51 -22.13 44.74 3.65
C ALA A 51 -22.90 46.06 3.92
N GLY A 52 -23.57 46.14 5.07
CA GLY A 52 -24.13 47.39 5.63
C GLY A 52 -23.27 47.98 6.77
N PRO A 53 -23.36 49.29 7.07
CA PRO A 53 -22.54 49.94 8.11
C PRO A 53 -22.85 49.45 9.55
N ALA A 54 -24.09 49.01 9.83
CA ALA A 54 -24.44 48.37 11.11
C ALA A 54 -23.87 46.93 11.22
N ASP A 55 -23.72 46.22 10.09
CA ASP A 55 -23.21 44.85 10.03
C ASP A 55 -21.67 44.78 10.13
N LEU A 56 -20.96 45.88 9.86
CA LEU A 56 -19.50 45.96 10.05
C LEU A 56 -19.09 45.95 11.52
N ALA A 57 -19.93 46.48 12.42
CA ALA A 57 -19.68 46.45 13.86
C ALA A 57 -19.81 45.02 14.41
N ALA A 58 -20.88 44.30 14.02
CA ALA A 58 -21.07 42.90 14.39
C ALA A 58 -19.96 41.97 13.86
N ARG A 59 -19.42 42.27 12.67
CA ARG A 59 -18.24 41.57 12.11
C ARG A 59 -16.97 41.83 12.91
N ARG A 60 -16.75 43.06 13.36
CA ARG A 60 -15.59 43.41 14.20
C ARG A 60 -15.67 42.72 15.57
N GLU A 61 -16.85 42.69 16.18
CA GLU A 61 -17.07 42.02 17.46
C GLU A 61 -16.87 40.49 17.35
N ALA A 62 -17.33 39.88 16.25
CA ALA A 62 -17.07 38.47 15.97
C ALA A 62 -15.58 38.17 15.71
N ASP A 63 -14.87 39.06 15.02
CA ASP A 63 -13.43 38.95 14.78
C ASP A 63 -12.61 39.11 16.07
N GLU A 64 -13.02 40.00 16.97
CA GLU A 64 -12.42 40.17 18.30
C GLU A 64 -12.67 38.97 19.20
N ALA A 65 -13.90 38.43 19.22
CA ALA A 65 -14.22 37.21 19.96
C ALA A 65 -13.39 36.01 19.46
N TYR A 66 -13.20 35.89 18.14
CA TYR A 66 -12.35 34.86 17.54
C TYR A 66 -10.87 35.03 17.93
N ARG A 67 -10.34 36.26 17.92
CA ARG A 67 -8.96 36.53 18.36
C ARG A 67 -8.74 36.14 19.82
N ASN A 68 -9.69 36.49 20.70
CA ASN A 68 -9.60 36.16 22.13
C ASN A 68 -9.63 34.64 22.37
N GLU A 69 -10.49 33.90 21.68
CA GLU A 69 -10.53 32.44 21.81
C GLU A 69 -9.25 31.78 21.24
N LEU A 70 -8.68 32.33 20.18
CA LEU A 70 -7.43 31.84 19.59
C LEU A 70 -6.21 32.11 20.49
N GLU A 71 -6.21 33.21 21.23
CA GLU A 71 -5.22 33.49 22.27
C GLU A 71 -5.38 32.53 23.47
N ARG A 72 -6.61 32.25 23.91
CA ARG A 72 -6.88 31.27 24.96
C ARG A 72 -6.35 29.88 24.61
N VAL A 73 -6.61 29.42 23.38
CA VAL A 73 -6.11 28.12 22.88
C VAL A 73 -4.58 28.11 22.77
N ARG A 74 -3.95 29.23 22.36
CA ARG A 74 -2.47 29.34 22.36
C ARG A 74 -1.90 29.27 23.78
N GLN A 75 -2.57 29.86 24.76
CA GLN A 75 -2.14 29.83 26.15
C GLN A 75 -2.29 28.44 26.76
N GLU A 76 -3.39 27.73 26.48
CA GLU A 76 -3.57 26.33 26.87
C GLU A 76 -2.50 25.42 26.23
N LYS A 77 -2.14 25.65 24.95
CA LYS A 77 -1.04 24.91 24.28
C LYS A 77 0.32 25.19 24.91
N ARG A 78 0.60 26.43 25.33
CA ARG A 78 1.83 26.79 26.06
C ARG A 78 1.87 26.13 27.44
N ASN A 79 0.75 26.08 28.15
CA ASN A 79 0.67 25.42 29.46
C ASN A 79 0.92 23.91 29.33
N ALA A 80 0.32 23.25 28.33
CA ALA A 80 0.57 21.83 28.06
C ALA A 80 2.04 21.54 27.67
N ALA A 81 2.67 22.45 26.91
CA ALA A 81 4.09 22.38 26.57
C ALA A 81 5.02 22.62 27.78
N GLN A 82 4.62 23.46 28.74
CA GLN A 82 5.35 23.63 30.00
C GLN A 82 5.22 22.40 30.91
N THR A 83 4.05 21.75 30.95
CA THR A 83 3.86 20.50 31.72
C THR A 83 4.74 19.37 31.20
N THR A 84 4.86 19.23 29.88
CA THR A 84 5.75 18.22 29.25
C THR A 84 7.22 18.52 29.51
N ARG A 85 7.64 19.78 29.42
CA ARG A 85 9.02 20.18 29.74
C ARG A 85 9.38 20.00 31.23
N GLY A 86 8.44 20.26 32.14
CA GLY A 86 8.63 20.02 33.58
C GLY A 86 8.75 18.54 33.95
N LEU A 87 8.08 17.65 33.20
CA LEU A 87 8.23 16.19 33.34
C LEU A 87 9.62 15.73 32.87
N ASP A 88 10.13 16.27 31.76
CA ASP A 88 11.48 15.95 31.26
C ASP A 88 12.58 16.49 32.20
N GLU A 89 12.40 17.67 32.81
CA GLU A 89 13.34 18.21 33.82
C GLU A 89 13.30 17.43 35.15
N ALA A 90 12.15 16.90 35.54
CA ALA A 90 12.01 16.01 36.70
C ALA A 90 12.68 14.65 36.48
N MET A 91 12.58 14.07 35.26
CA MET A 91 13.32 12.88 34.86
C MET A 91 14.84 13.10 34.93
N ASN A 92 15.32 14.26 34.48
CA ASN A 92 16.75 14.55 34.47
C ASN A 92 17.32 14.76 35.89
N ARG A 93 16.50 15.26 36.83
CA ARG A 93 16.86 15.35 38.25
C ARG A 93 16.83 14.00 38.98
N ALA A 94 15.91 13.10 38.62
CA ALA A 94 15.83 11.76 39.22
C ALA A 94 17.02 10.85 38.84
N THR A 95 17.71 11.15 37.75
CA THR A 95 18.83 10.34 37.24
C THR A 95 20.19 10.71 37.88
N ILE A 96 20.28 11.81 38.63
CA ILE A 96 21.56 12.36 39.14
C ILE A 96 21.69 12.29 40.68
N GLY A 97 20.63 11.97 41.43
CA GLY A 97 20.67 11.97 42.90
C GLY A 97 20.34 10.63 43.53
N THR A 98 21.33 9.77 43.80
CA THR A 98 21.28 8.77 44.89
C THR A 98 22.66 8.12 45.11
N LEU A 99 23.52 8.80 45.86
CA LEU A 99 24.59 8.21 46.66
C LEU A 99 24.50 8.87 48.04
N ASP A 100 23.88 8.18 49.01
CA ASP A 100 24.28 8.11 50.43
C ASP A 100 23.13 7.62 51.36
N GLY A 101 23.50 6.73 52.29
CA GLY A 101 23.04 6.79 53.69
C GLY A 101 21.78 6.02 54.12
N THR A 102 21.98 4.81 54.66
CA THR A 102 21.33 4.16 55.85
C THR A 102 19.80 4.25 56.13
N PRO A 103 19.13 3.12 56.53
CA PRO A 103 17.69 3.07 56.80
C PRO A 103 17.33 3.27 58.29
N PRO A 104 16.04 3.51 58.62
CA PRO A 104 15.40 2.57 59.53
C PRO A 104 13.87 2.34 59.36
N ALA A 105 13.47 1.16 59.87
CA ALA A 105 12.25 0.82 60.61
C ALA A 105 10.88 0.61 59.91
N ALA A 106 10.37 -0.61 60.11
CA ALA A 106 9.02 -1.14 59.89
C ALA A 106 7.98 -0.56 60.90
N PRO A 107 6.65 -0.90 60.86
CA PRO A 107 6.11 -2.26 61.08
C PRO A 107 4.96 -2.65 60.11
N ALA A 108 4.93 -3.90 59.63
CA ALA A 108 4.16 -5.05 60.13
C ALA A 108 2.63 -4.98 59.91
N VAL A 109 2.08 -5.97 59.21
CA VAL A 109 1.06 -6.94 59.67
C VAL A 109 0.70 -7.86 58.49
N SER A 110 1.06 -9.14 58.63
CA SER A 110 0.57 -10.31 57.84
C SER A 110 -0.76 -10.82 58.47
N PRO A 111 -1.39 -11.96 58.07
CA PRO A 111 -1.08 -12.91 56.99
C PRO A 111 -2.31 -13.39 56.18
N ALA A 112 -2.10 -14.17 55.11
CA ALA A 112 -2.76 -15.47 54.94
C ALA A 112 -2.47 -16.17 53.59
N VAL A 113 -1.96 -17.40 53.73
CA VAL A 113 -2.32 -18.62 52.97
C VAL A 113 -1.79 -18.81 51.53
N ALA A 114 -0.85 -19.75 51.43
CA ALA A 114 -0.35 -20.39 50.22
C ALA A 114 -1.36 -21.39 49.62
N PRO A 115 -1.10 -21.84 48.38
CA PRO A 115 -0.83 -23.28 48.25
C PRO A 115 0.45 -23.62 47.48
N ARG A 116 0.93 -24.82 47.81
CA ARG A 116 2.24 -25.44 47.55
C ARG A 116 2.22 -26.24 46.24
N ARG A 117 3.25 -26.10 45.38
CA ARG A 117 3.74 -27.16 44.45
C ARG A 117 5.27 -27.11 44.30
N LEU A 118 5.81 -28.28 43.98
CA LEU A 118 7.15 -28.85 44.26
C LEU A 118 8.35 -28.29 43.44
N PRO A 119 9.60 -28.61 43.83
CA PRO A 119 10.82 -27.93 43.40
C PRO A 119 11.45 -28.55 42.16
N THR A 120 12.10 -27.72 41.33
CA THR A 120 13.07 -28.19 40.33
C THR A 120 14.45 -27.65 40.64
N ALA A 121 15.40 -28.58 40.64
CA ALA A 121 16.77 -28.46 41.12
C ALA A 121 17.64 -27.52 40.29
N THR A 122 18.56 -26.85 40.97
CA THR A 122 19.79 -26.28 40.42
C THR A 122 20.78 -27.38 40.06
N PRO A 123 21.50 -27.25 38.93
CA PRO A 123 22.83 -27.84 38.76
C PRO A 123 23.94 -26.76 38.78
N PRO A 124 25.19 -27.17 39.08
CA PRO A 124 26.24 -26.27 39.54
C PRO A 124 27.10 -25.65 38.43
N THR A 125 27.74 -24.55 38.82
CA THR A 125 28.85 -23.83 38.19
C THR A 125 29.92 -24.75 37.62
N ARG A 126 30.30 -24.54 36.35
CA ARG A 126 31.54 -25.09 35.77
C ARG A 126 32.37 -23.98 35.14
N ALA A 127 33.66 -24.01 35.50
CA ALA A 127 34.69 -23.05 35.19
C ALA A 127 35.01 -22.90 33.68
N VAL A 128 35.41 -21.68 33.33
CA VAL A 128 35.95 -21.24 32.04
C VAL A 128 37.32 -21.88 31.76
N PRO A 129 37.59 -22.37 30.54
CA PRO A 129 38.96 -22.59 30.07
C PRO A 129 39.43 -21.51 29.09
N ALA A 130 40.74 -21.27 29.15
CA ALA A 130 41.57 -20.32 28.41
C ALA A 130 41.66 -20.62 26.88
N PRO A 131 42.17 -19.67 26.06
CA PRO A 131 42.14 -19.78 24.59
C PRO A 131 43.27 -20.67 24.06
N PRO A 132 43.08 -21.36 22.92
CA PRO A 132 44.14 -22.19 22.34
C PRO A 132 45.11 -21.39 21.47
N VAL A 133 46.33 -21.93 21.44
CA VAL A 133 47.57 -21.51 20.79
C VAL A 133 47.49 -21.56 19.27
N ALA A 134 48.26 -20.66 18.64
CA ALA A 134 48.43 -20.46 17.20
C ALA A 134 48.89 -21.69 16.41
N ALA A 135 48.35 -21.82 15.20
CA ALA A 135 48.79 -22.70 14.11
C ALA A 135 49.00 -21.86 12.83
N PRO A 136 49.88 -22.27 11.90
CA PRO A 136 50.55 -21.40 10.91
C PRO A 136 49.63 -20.88 9.80
N PRO A 137 49.99 -19.81 9.07
CA PRO A 137 49.12 -19.18 8.09
C PRO A 137 48.84 -20.13 6.92
N ALA A 138 47.57 -20.51 6.79
CA ALA A 138 47.04 -21.14 5.59
C ALA A 138 47.12 -20.14 4.43
N ALA A 139 47.54 -20.67 3.28
CA ALA A 139 47.73 -19.96 2.03
C ALA A 139 46.58 -19.00 1.71
N ALA A 140 46.96 -17.78 1.30
CA ALA A 140 46.05 -16.82 0.70
C ALA A 140 45.26 -17.50 -0.42
N THR A 141 43.95 -17.67 -0.23
CA THR A 141 43.01 -17.79 -1.34
C THR A 141 43.29 -16.63 -2.29
N PRO A 142 43.47 -16.88 -3.60
CA PRO A 142 43.55 -15.80 -4.56
C PRO A 142 42.28 -14.98 -4.41
N ALA A 143 42.42 -13.68 -4.18
CA ALA A 143 41.34 -12.74 -4.41
C ALA A 143 40.73 -13.08 -5.76
N VAL A 144 39.44 -13.42 -5.78
CA VAL A 144 38.68 -13.53 -7.02
C VAL A 144 38.95 -12.23 -7.77
N ALA A 145 39.69 -12.34 -8.86
CA ALA A 145 39.95 -11.22 -9.75
C ALA A 145 38.61 -10.58 -10.07
N PRO A 146 38.44 -9.25 -9.96
CA PRO A 146 37.23 -8.62 -10.46
C PRO A 146 37.07 -9.08 -11.91
N ALA A 147 35.93 -9.72 -12.20
CA ALA A 147 35.58 -10.10 -13.56
C ALA A 147 35.85 -8.89 -14.47
N PRO A 148 36.51 -9.08 -15.63
CA PRO A 148 36.83 -7.98 -16.51
C PRO A 148 35.55 -7.17 -16.73
N ALA A 149 35.62 -5.85 -16.54
CA ALA A 149 34.50 -4.93 -16.70
C ALA A 149 33.84 -5.21 -18.06
N GLY A 150 32.78 -6.01 -18.04
CA GLY A 150 32.14 -6.49 -19.25
C GLY A 150 31.47 -5.29 -19.90
N ARG A 151 31.79 -5.01 -21.16
CA ARG A 151 30.98 -4.08 -21.95
C ARG A 151 29.79 -4.86 -22.45
N ARG A 152 28.58 -4.41 -22.11
CA ARG A 152 27.34 -5.03 -22.58
C ARG A 152 26.59 -4.03 -23.46
N THR A 153 26.42 -4.39 -24.73
CA THR A 153 25.58 -3.65 -25.67
C THR A 153 24.14 -4.11 -25.51
N LEU A 154 23.21 -3.18 -25.25
CA LEU A 154 21.80 -3.48 -25.06
C LEU A 154 20.95 -2.60 -25.99
N SER A 155 20.02 -3.23 -26.71
CA SER A 155 18.92 -2.54 -27.38
C SER A 155 17.87 -2.05 -26.38
N LEU A 156 16.95 -1.21 -26.83
CA LEU A 156 15.82 -0.81 -25.98
C LEU A 156 14.97 -2.04 -25.60
N ASP A 157 14.70 -2.91 -26.57
CA ASP A 157 13.91 -4.13 -26.37
C ASP A 157 14.56 -5.09 -25.35
N ASP A 158 15.89 -5.25 -25.40
CA ASP A 158 16.60 -6.05 -24.39
C ASP A 158 16.42 -5.47 -22.98
N CYS A 159 16.50 -4.14 -22.85
CA CYS A 159 16.31 -3.47 -21.56
C CYS A 159 14.87 -3.63 -21.05
N LEU A 160 13.88 -3.59 -21.94
CA LEU A 160 12.49 -3.82 -21.59
C LEU A 160 12.25 -5.26 -21.12
N GLN A 161 12.82 -6.25 -21.82
CA GLN A 161 12.69 -7.66 -21.43
C GLN A 161 13.34 -7.94 -20.07
N GLU A 162 14.57 -7.43 -19.86
CA GLU A 162 15.28 -7.57 -18.58
C GLU A 162 14.50 -6.88 -17.45
N ALA A 163 13.96 -5.67 -17.66
CA ALA A 163 13.10 -5.00 -16.68
C ALA A 163 11.83 -5.79 -16.36
N LEU A 164 11.11 -6.31 -17.37
CA LEU A 164 9.88 -7.07 -17.12
C LEU A 164 10.09 -8.38 -16.37
N ARG A 165 11.32 -8.92 -16.42
CA ARG A 165 11.72 -10.15 -15.75
C ARG A 165 12.30 -9.90 -14.37
N HIS A 166 13.16 -8.90 -14.22
CA HIS A 166 14.00 -8.70 -13.04
C HIS A 166 13.61 -7.48 -12.21
N ASN A 167 12.79 -6.55 -12.70
CA ASN A 167 12.36 -5.41 -11.89
C ASN A 167 11.51 -5.86 -10.69
N PHE A 168 11.94 -5.53 -9.48
CA PHE A 168 11.25 -5.95 -8.26
C PHE A 168 9.82 -5.42 -8.15
N ASN A 169 9.51 -4.21 -8.61
CA ASN A 169 8.15 -3.69 -8.54
C ASN A 169 7.20 -4.53 -9.41
N VAL A 170 7.63 -4.89 -10.62
CA VAL A 170 6.87 -5.78 -11.50
C VAL A 170 6.74 -7.18 -10.90
N GLN A 171 7.81 -7.74 -10.35
CA GLN A 171 7.78 -9.06 -9.70
C GLN A 171 6.81 -9.09 -8.51
N ILE A 172 6.87 -8.08 -7.63
CA ILE A 172 5.96 -7.93 -6.48
C ILE A 172 4.52 -7.78 -6.97
N GLN A 173 4.29 -6.90 -7.95
CA GLN A 173 2.94 -6.62 -8.44
C GLN A 173 2.34 -7.82 -9.21
N ARG A 174 3.16 -8.70 -9.81
CA ARG A 174 2.70 -9.94 -10.45
C ARG A 174 2.05 -10.91 -9.45
N LEU A 175 2.43 -10.88 -8.17
CA LEU A 175 1.82 -11.72 -7.14
C LEU A 175 0.44 -11.22 -6.70
N ALA A 176 0.10 -9.94 -6.92
CA ALA A 176 -1.14 -9.37 -6.43
C ALA A 176 -2.41 -10.00 -7.07
N PRO A 177 -2.49 -10.23 -8.40
CA PRO A 177 -3.59 -10.97 -9.00
C PRO A 177 -3.71 -12.43 -8.54
N GLU A 178 -2.57 -13.09 -8.30
CA GLU A 178 -2.55 -14.45 -7.77
C GLU A 178 -3.14 -14.50 -6.35
N ILE A 179 -2.72 -13.57 -5.48
CA ILE A 179 -3.28 -13.41 -4.13
C ILE A 179 -4.78 -13.09 -4.20
N ALA A 180 -5.20 -12.19 -5.09
CA ALA A 180 -6.61 -11.84 -5.25
C ALA A 180 -7.45 -13.03 -5.74
N ARG A 181 -6.90 -13.87 -6.63
CA ARG A 181 -7.56 -15.10 -7.09
C ARG A 181 -7.67 -16.12 -5.97
N LEU A 182 -6.61 -16.33 -5.19
CA LEU A 182 -6.66 -17.22 -4.04
C LEU A 182 -7.66 -16.72 -3.00
N SER A 183 -7.73 -15.41 -2.77
CA SER A 183 -8.75 -14.78 -1.91
C SER A 183 -10.18 -15.02 -2.44
N LEU A 184 -10.40 -14.90 -3.76
CA LEU A 184 -11.66 -15.28 -4.39
C LEU A 184 -11.98 -16.76 -4.18
N ASN A 185 -11.01 -17.66 -4.38
CA ASN A 185 -11.20 -19.10 -4.14
C ASN A 185 -11.53 -19.39 -2.67
N THR A 186 -10.87 -18.73 -1.72
CA THR A 186 -11.18 -18.83 -0.29
C THR A 186 -12.62 -18.43 0.03
N THR A 187 -13.19 -17.44 -0.67
CA THR A 187 -14.60 -17.08 -0.44
C THR A 187 -15.60 -18.14 -0.88
N TYR A 188 -15.24 -19.00 -1.84
CA TYR A 188 -16.06 -20.17 -2.18
C TYR A 188 -16.05 -21.23 -1.09
N GLY A 189 -15.05 -21.24 -0.19
CA GLY A 189 -15.02 -22.13 0.97
C GLY A 189 -16.17 -21.93 1.94
N ALA A 190 -16.92 -20.82 1.84
CA ALA A 190 -18.18 -20.65 2.56
C ALA A 190 -19.26 -21.66 2.15
N TYR A 191 -19.12 -22.34 1.00
CA TYR A 191 -19.99 -23.42 0.54
C TYR A 191 -19.48 -24.81 0.91
N ASP A 192 -18.29 -24.92 1.53
CA ASP A 192 -17.75 -26.22 1.94
C ASP A 192 -18.59 -26.79 3.10
N PRO A 193 -18.95 -28.09 3.05
CA PRO A 193 -19.63 -28.75 4.14
C PRO A 193 -18.74 -28.81 5.38
N LEU A 194 -19.28 -28.43 6.54
CA LEU A 194 -18.61 -28.58 7.82
C LEU A 194 -19.09 -29.87 8.51
N LEU A 195 -18.18 -30.83 8.67
CA LEU A 195 -18.35 -32.00 9.54
C LEU A 195 -17.94 -31.62 10.97
N GLY A 196 -18.90 -31.55 11.88
CA GLY A 196 -18.67 -31.41 13.32
C GLY A 196 -18.80 -32.75 14.03
N LEU A 197 -17.88 -33.05 14.93
CA LEU A 197 -17.98 -34.18 15.85
C LEU A 197 -17.98 -33.63 17.27
N ASN A 198 -19.01 -33.92 18.05
CA ASN A 198 -19.06 -33.56 19.46
C ASN A 198 -19.24 -34.78 20.34
N ALA A 199 -18.58 -34.77 21.48
CA ALA A 199 -18.78 -35.70 22.57
C ALA A 199 -18.84 -34.89 23.87
N THR A 200 -19.91 -35.04 24.65
CA THR A 200 -20.05 -34.35 25.93
C THR A 200 -20.43 -35.31 27.04
N HIS A 201 -19.87 -35.08 28.22
CA HIS A 201 -20.21 -35.77 29.45
C HIS A 201 -20.80 -34.74 30.41
N TYR A 202 -22.01 -34.99 30.85
CA TYR A 202 -22.72 -34.15 31.79
C TYR A 202 -23.07 -34.98 33.02
N TYR A 203 -22.67 -34.50 34.20
CA TYR A 203 -23.04 -35.10 35.47
C TYR A 203 -23.71 -34.04 36.33
N ASN A 204 -24.88 -34.37 36.86
CA ASN A 204 -25.61 -33.53 37.78
C ASN A 204 -26.18 -34.35 38.91
N LYS A 205 -25.84 -33.95 40.13
CA LYS A 205 -26.41 -34.50 41.35
C LYS A 205 -27.12 -33.38 42.09
N SER A 206 -28.44 -33.40 42.06
CA SER A 206 -29.25 -32.48 42.85
C SER A 206 -29.63 -33.16 44.16
N PRO A 207 -29.30 -32.57 45.31
CA PRO A 207 -29.76 -33.10 46.58
C PRO A 207 -31.30 -32.99 46.65
N GLY A 208 -31.92 -34.03 47.21
CA GLY A 208 -33.32 -33.93 47.62
C GLY A 208 -33.46 -32.98 48.79
N GLY A 209 -34.69 -32.66 49.16
CA GLY A 209 -34.96 -31.78 50.28
C GLY A 209 -36.42 -31.86 50.70
N ASN A 210 -36.84 -30.90 51.51
CA ASN A 210 -38.23 -30.76 51.91
C ASN A 210 -38.77 -29.45 51.34
N ASP A 211 -40.01 -29.47 50.86
CA ASP A 211 -40.69 -28.24 50.47
C ASP A 211 -41.07 -27.38 51.69
N GLN A 212 -41.66 -26.21 51.46
CA GLN A 212 -42.06 -25.29 52.54
C GLN A 212 -43.14 -25.87 53.49
N GLN A 213 -43.77 -26.99 53.11
CA GLN A 213 -44.75 -27.73 53.93
C GLN A 213 -44.12 -28.97 54.59
N GLY A 214 -42.80 -29.15 54.49
CA GLY A 214 -42.08 -30.26 55.10
C GLY A 214 -42.19 -31.58 54.33
N ARG A 215 -42.78 -31.60 53.14
CA ARG A 215 -42.91 -32.81 52.32
C ARG A 215 -41.57 -33.11 51.63
N PRO A 216 -41.02 -34.33 51.78
CA PRO A 216 -39.76 -34.68 51.14
C PRO A 216 -39.93 -34.81 49.63
N PHE A 217 -39.01 -34.23 48.87
CA PHE A 217 -38.82 -34.51 47.44
C PHE A 217 -37.47 -35.22 47.25
N PRO A 218 -37.43 -36.29 46.45
CA PRO A 218 -36.21 -37.06 46.26
C PRO A 218 -35.18 -36.25 45.47
N GLY A 219 -33.90 -36.47 45.80
CA GLY A 219 -32.80 -35.99 44.98
C GLY A 219 -32.74 -36.74 43.66
N ASN A 220 -31.97 -36.21 42.72
CA ASN A 220 -31.67 -36.92 41.48
C ASN A 220 -30.16 -36.96 41.24
N GLU A 221 -29.73 -38.03 40.61
CA GLU A 221 -28.37 -38.17 40.11
C GLU A 221 -28.49 -38.56 38.65
N ILE A 222 -27.98 -37.74 37.75
CA ILE A 222 -28.11 -37.95 36.31
C ILE A 222 -26.74 -37.78 35.67
N THR A 223 -26.34 -38.81 34.93
CA THR A 223 -25.23 -38.77 34.00
C THR A 223 -25.79 -38.82 32.58
N VAL A 224 -25.37 -37.89 31.72
CA VAL A 224 -25.69 -37.89 30.30
C VAL A 224 -24.38 -37.89 29.51
N ASN A 225 -24.16 -38.95 28.76
CA ASN A 225 -23.12 -38.99 27.73
C ASN A 225 -23.78 -38.75 26.39
N SER A 226 -23.33 -37.75 25.64
CA SER A 226 -23.81 -37.50 24.29
C SER A 226 -22.66 -37.56 23.30
N VAL A 227 -22.92 -38.19 22.15
CA VAL A 227 -22.03 -38.18 21.00
C VAL A 227 -22.87 -37.86 19.79
N GLY A 228 -22.40 -36.91 18.98
CA GLY A 228 -23.12 -36.57 17.76
C GLY A 228 -22.22 -36.09 16.64
N PRO A 229 -22.26 -36.72 15.46
CA PRO A 229 -21.81 -36.08 14.24
C PRO A 229 -22.85 -35.08 13.72
N SER A 230 -22.38 -33.99 13.13
CA SER A 230 -23.20 -33.03 12.40
C SER A 230 -22.55 -32.69 11.07
N LEU A 231 -23.34 -32.52 10.02
CA LEU A 231 -22.91 -32.05 8.72
C LEU A 231 -23.76 -30.85 8.34
N ARG A 232 -23.14 -29.68 8.24
CA ARG A 232 -23.86 -28.42 7.95
C ARG A 232 -23.18 -27.65 6.84
N GLY A 233 -23.95 -26.89 6.07
CA GLY A 233 -23.39 -26.08 4.99
C GLY A 233 -24.37 -25.07 4.42
N LEU A 234 -23.83 -24.22 3.55
CA LEU A 234 -24.57 -23.21 2.79
C LEU A 234 -24.54 -23.60 1.30
N LEU A 235 -25.70 -23.52 0.65
CA LEU A 235 -25.83 -23.76 -0.78
C LEU A 235 -25.69 -22.43 -1.56
N PRO A 236 -25.23 -22.46 -2.83
CA PRO A 236 -25.02 -21.25 -3.63
C PRO A 236 -26.25 -20.34 -3.82
N PHE A 237 -27.46 -20.88 -3.64
CA PHE A 237 -28.72 -20.16 -3.72
C PHE A 237 -29.24 -19.64 -2.36
N GLY A 238 -28.42 -19.74 -1.31
CA GLY A 238 -28.69 -19.17 0.02
C GLY A 238 -29.35 -20.11 1.03
N ALA A 239 -29.72 -21.34 0.64
CA ALA A 239 -30.23 -22.33 1.60
C ALA A 239 -29.14 -22.85 2.51
N THR A 240 -29.44 -22.98 3.80
CA THR A 240 -28.61 -23.70 4.75
C THR A 240 -29.21 -25.07 5.03
N TYR A 241 -28.36 -26.08 5.09
CA TYR A 241 -28.72 -27.41 5.56
C TYR A 241 -27.91 -27.78 6.80
N ASP A 242 -28.51 -28.56 7.68
CA ASP A 242 -27.90 -29.06 8.91
C ASP A 242 -28.43 -30.45 9.19
N ALA A 243 -27.57 -31.46 9.07
CA ALA A 243 -27.87 -32.85 9.36
C ALA A 243 -27.16 -33.24 10.66
N THR A 244 -27.90 -33.60 11.70
CA THR A 244 -27.34 -34.04 13.00
C THR A 244 -27.74 -35.47 13.28
N VAL A 245 -26.85 -36.20 13.95
CA VAL A 245 -27.18 -37.43 14.65
C VAL A 245 -26.75 -37.22 16.09
N ASP A 246 -27.65 -37.41 17.03
CA ASP A 246 -27.42 -37.23 18.45
C ASP A 246 -27.68 -38.56 19.16
N ILE A 247 -26.67 -39.13 19.79
CA ILE A 247 -26.76 -40.35 20.59
C ILE A 247 -26.53 -39.97 22.04
N ASN A 248 -27.56 -40.06 22.86
CA ASN A 248 -27.52 -39.73 24.27
C ASN A 248 -27.74 -40.98 25.11
N GLN A 249 -26.77 -41.35 25.94
CA GLN A 249 -26.95 -42.29 27.02
C GLN A 249 -27.26 -41.51 28.29
N ARG A 250 -28.38 -41.84 28.94
CA ARG A 250 -28.77 -41.27 30.22
C ARG A 250 -28.83 -42.38 31.26
N ASP A 251 -28.00 -42.25 32.29
CA ASP A 251 -27.97 -43.16 33.43
C ASP A 251 -28.16 -42.39 34.73
N GLY A 252 -28.80 -43.00 35.72
CA GLY A 252 -28.87 -42.45 37.06
C GLY A 252 -30.17 -42.78 37.80
N THR A 253 -30.53 -41.94 38.76
CA THR A 253 -31.73 -42.11 39.60
C THR A 253 -32.61 -40.86 39.51
N LEU A 254 -33.86 -41.06 39.11
CA LEU A 254 -34.92 -40.05 39.12
C LEU A 254 -35.93 -40.37 40.22
N VAL A 255 -36.92 -39.48 40.39
CA VAL A 255 -38.06 -39.61 41.31
C VAL A 255 -38.75 -40.97 41.23
N ASN A 256 -38.74 -41.62 40.05
CA ASN A 256 -39.41 -42.89 39.80
C ASN A 256 -38.46 -44.11 39.74
N GLY A 257 -37.21 -43.98 40.22
CA GLY A 257 -36.23 -45.07 40.30
C GLY A 257 -35.01 -44.92 39.39
N ALA A 258 -34.23 -46.00 39.28
CA ALA A 258 -33.06 -46.05 38.40
C ALA A 258 -33.49 -45.99 36.92
N THR A 259 -32.77 -45.21 36.13
CA THR A 259 -32.93 -45.13 34.67
C THR A 259 -31.60 -45.46 34.02
N SER A 260 -31.67 -46.25 32.94
CA SER A 260 -30.60 -46.40 31.98
C SER A 260 -31.27 -46.49 30.61
N GLN A 261 -31.07 -45.47 29.79
CA GLN A 261 -31.72 -45.39 28.49
C GLN A 261 -30.81 -44.70 27.48
N TYR A 262 -30.87 -45.20 26.25
CA TYR A 262 -30.29 -44.58 25.08
C TYR A 262 -31.40 -43.87 24.31
N SER A 263 -31.24 -42.58 24.08
CA SER A 263 -32.07 -41.82 23.16
C SER A 263 -31.22 -41.37 21.98
N THR A 264 -31.67 -41.68 20.79
CA THR A 264 -31.00 -41.37 19.53
C THR A 264 -31.92 -40.47 18.72
N ALA A 265 -31.37 -39.50 18.01
CA ALA A 265 -32.11 -38.67 17.09
C ALA A 265 -31.28 -38.37 15.85
N ALA A 266 -31.83 -38.61 14.66
CA ALA A 266 -31.28 -38.06 13.43
C ALA A 266 -32.20 -36.97 12.93
N ASN A 267 -31.66 -35.80 12.61
CA ASN A 267 -32.42 -34.65 12.15
C ASN A 267 -31.75 -34.06 10.91
N LEU A 268 -32.54 -33.70 9.92
CA LEU A 268 -32.15 -32.91 8.76
C LEU A 268 -32.99 -31.64 8.77
N ASN A 269 -32.34 -30.50 8.92
CA ASN A 269 -32.93 -29.18 8.88
C ASN A 269 -32.55 -28.50 7.57
N LEU A 270 -33.53 -27.90 6.90
CA LEU A 270 -33.36 -27.08 5.70
C LEU A 270 -33.99 -25.71 5.96
N ARG A 271 -33.26 -24.64 5.66
CA ARG A 271 -33.76 -23.27 5.72
C ARG A 271 -33.44 -22.56 4.42
N GLN A 272 -34.46 -22.08 3.72
CA GLN A 272 -34.34 -21.32 2.48
C GLN A 272 -34.86 -19.89 2.68
N PRO A 273 -34.01 -18.85 2.55
CA PRO A 273 -34.50 -17.48 2.48
C PRO A 273 -35.28 -17.24 1.19
N LEU A 274 -36.44 -16.60 1.27
CA LEU A 274 -37.34 -16.31 0.13
C LEU A 274 -37.36 -14.83 -0.28
N LEU A 275 -37.02 -13.90 0.63
CA LEU A 275 -37.02 -12.45 0.37
C LEU A 275 -35.64 -11.82 0.60
N LYS A 276 -35.36 -11.44 1.86
CA LYS A 276 -34.03 -11.01 2.29
C LYS A 276 -33.05 -12.17 2.10
N ASN A 277 -31.85 -11.89 1.58
CA ASN A 277 -30.81 -12.86 1.25
C ASN A 277 -31.14 -13.85 0.12
N PHE A 278 -32.31 -13.79 -0.54
CA PHE A 278 -32.63 -14.70 -1.65
C PHE A 278 -31.83 -14.39 -2.92
N LEU A 279 -31.81 -13.13 -3.37
CA LEU A 279 -31.09 -12.70 -4.57
C LEU A 279 -29.59 -12.51 -4.34
N ILE A 280 -29.23 -11.92 -3.20
CA ILE A 280 -27.84 -11.65 -2.82
C ILE A 280 -27.74 -11.78 -1.30
N ASP A 281 -27.03 -12.81 -0.84
CA ASP A 281 -26.66 -13.01 0.55
C ASP A 281 -25.26 -12.45 0.82
N THR A 282 -24.82 -12.50 2.07
CA THR A 282 -23.48 -12.06 2.46
C THR A 282 -22.39 -12.79 1.69
N THR A 283 -22.53 -14.10 1.49
CA THR A 283 -21.52 -14.92 0.79
C THR A 283 -21.40 -14.55 -0.69
N ARG A 284 -22.52 -14.48 -1.43
CA ARG A 284 -22.50 -14.05 -2.84
C ARG A 284 -22.06 -12.61 -2.98
N HIS A 285 -22.43 -11.72 -2.05
CA HIS A 285 -21.95 -10.35 -2.02
C HIS A 285 -20.41 -10.30 -1.97
N THR A 286 -19.79 -11.04 -1.05
CA THR A 286 -18.33 -11.12 -0.93
C THR A 286 -17.68 -11.74 -2.17
N ILE A 287 -18.25 -12.83 -2.74
CA ILE A 287 -17.72 -13.46 -3.96
C ILE A 287 -17.76 -12.48 -5.15
N LEU A 288 -18.87 -11.75 -5.32
CA LEU A 288 -19.00 -10.76 -6.39
C LEU A 288 -18.00 -9.60 -6.22
N ILE A 289 -17.74 -9.17 -4.99
CA ILE A 289 -16.71 -8.17 -4.67
C ILE A 289 -15.32 -8.70 -5.00
N ASN A 290 -14.94 -9.86 -4.48
CA ASN A 290 -13.63 -10.44 -4.71
C ASN A 290 -13.37 -10.72 -6.20
N LYS A 291 -14.42 -11.01 -6.97
CA LYS A 291 -14.34 -11.11 -8.44
C LYS A 291 -14.01 -9.76 -9.09
N LYS A 292 -14.55 -8.65 -8.59
CA LYS A 292 -14.19 -7.30 -9.07
C LYS A 292 -12.79 -6.90 -8.61
N ASP A 293 -12.42 -7.23 -7.37
CA ASP A 293 -11.08 -6.94 -6.84
C ASP A 293 -9.99 -7.72 -7.58
N LEU A 294 -10.26 -8.95 -8.07
CA LEU A 294 -9.37 -9.65 -9.00
C LEU A 294 -9.13 -8.83 -10.28
N GLY A 295 -10.18 -8.40 -10.98
CA GLY A 295 -10.02 -7.56 -12.17
C GLY A 295 -9.32 -6.22 -11.90
N ILE A 296 -9.57 -5.61 -10.72
CA ILE A 296 -8.85 -4.40 -10.28
C ILE A 296 -7.36 -4.68 -10.08
N SER A 297 -7.00 -5.82 -9.49
CA SER A 297 -5.61 -6.22 -9.28
C SER A 297 -4.87 -6.49 -10.60
N GLU A 298 -5.54 -7.09 -11.58
CA GLU A 298 -5.03 -7.32 -12.94
C GLU A 298 -4.72 -5.99 -13.65
N HIS A 299 -5.63 -5.03 -13.62
CA HIS A 299 -5.38 -3.70 -14.19
C HIS A 299 -4.34 -2.90 -13.40
N THR A 300 -4.22 -3.12 -12.08
CA THR A 300 -3.15 -2.49 -11.29
C THR A 300 -1.78 -3.03 -11.69
N LEU A 301 -1.65 -4.33 -11.98
CA LEU A 301 -0.44 -4.89 -12.57
C LEU A 301 -0.13 -4.29 -13.94
N MET A 302 -1.14 -4.14 -14.81
CA MET A 302 -0.94 -3.48 -16.11
C MET A 302 -0.41 -2.05 -15.96
N THR A 303 -0.94 -1.26 -15.01
CA THR A 303 -0.42 0.08 -14.71
C THR A 303 1.06 0.03 -14.30
N GLU A 304 1.45 -0.87 -13.41
CA GLU A 304 2.84 -0.98 -12.96
C GLU A 304 3.80 -1.38 -14.08
N ILE A 305 3.37 -2.30 -14.95
CA ILE A 305 4.12 -2.69 -16.15
C ILE A 305 4.30 -1.48 -17.07
N VAL A 306 3.23 -0.73 -17.35
CA VAL A 306 3.28 0.47 -18.21
C VAL A 306 4.20 1.53 -17.63
N ASN A 307 4.15 1.76 -16.31
CA ASN A 307 5.02 2.71 -15.62
C ASN A 307 6.49 2.29 -15.68
N THR A 308 6.78 1.01 -15.46
CA THR A 308 8.14 0.45 -15.53
C THR A 308 8.70 0.55 -16.94
N VAL A 309 7.92 0.16 -17.96
CA VAL A 309 8.33 0.26 -19.38
C VAL A 309 8.64 1.72 -19.73
N THR A 310 7.78 2.65 -19.34
CA THR A 310 7.99 4.08 -19.61
C THR A 310 9.23 4.63 -18.90
N ALA A 311 9.46 4.22 -17.64
CA ALA A 311 10.65 4.60 -16.87
C ALA A 311 11.95 4.06 -17.51
N VAL A 312 11.93 2.82 -18.01
CA VAL A 312 13.07 2.22 -18.72
C VAL A 312 13.35 2.96 -20.03
N GLN A 313 12.31 3.27 -20.81
CA GLN A 313 12.45 4.07 -22.04
C GLN A 313 13.08 5.43 -21.74
N GLN A 314 12.62 6.14 -20.71
CA GLN A 314 13.18 7.42 -20.31
C GLN A 314 14.65 7.31 -19.87
N ALA A 315 14.96 6.32 -19.02
CA ALA A 315 16.32 6.08 -18.56
C ALA A 315 17.28 5.69 -19.70
N TYR A 316 16.79 4.93 -20.69
CA TYR A 316 17.55 4.56 -21.88
C TYR A 316 17.92 5.78 -22.73
N TYR A 317 16.97 6.68 -23.01
CA TYR A 317 17.26 7.91 -23.75
C TYR A 317 18.13 8.89 -22.98
N ASP A 318 17.98 9.00 -21.65
CA ASP A 318 18.91 9.81 -20.82
C ASP A 318 20.33 9.20 -20.79
N LEU A 319 20.47 7.88 -20.89
CA LEU A 319 21.77 7.22 -21.03
C LEU A 319 22.42 7.55 -22.38
N ILE A 320 21.66 7.49 -23.49
CA ILE A 320 22.18 7.87 -24.82
C ILE A 320 22.64 9.33 -24.79
N PHE A 321 21.81 10.24 -24.27
CA PHE A 321 22.13 11.67 -24.17
C PHE A 321 23.41 11.91 -23.35
N SER A 322 23.50 11.37 -22.12
CA SER A 322 24.65 11.61 -21.24
C SER A 322 25.96 11.11 -21.86
N ARG A 323 25.90 9.99 -22.59
CA ARG A 323 27.04 9.44 -23.33
C ARG A 323 27.49 10.32 -24.48
N GLU A 324 26.56 10.79 -25.32
CA GLU A 324 26.92 11.71 -26.41
C GLU A 324 27.40 13.07 -25.86
N ASN A 325 26.83 13.54 -24.75
CA ASN A 325 27.29 14.76 -24.09
C ASN A 325 28.73 14.64 -23.56
N VAL A 326 29.14 13.47 -23.05
CA VAL A 326 30.56 13.23 -22.69
C VAL A 326 31.46 13.43 -23.90
N LYS A 327 31.11 12.89 -25.08
CA LYS A 327 31.91 13.09 -26.31
C LYS A 327 31.98 14.57 -26.72
N VAL A 328 30.87 15.31 -26.56
CA VAL A 328 30.84 16.76 -26.82
C VAL A 328 31.80 17.51 -25.89
N GLN A 329 31.80 17.18 -24.59
CA GLN A 329 32.71 17.80 -23.62
C GLN A 329 34.17 17.39 -23.82
N GLU A 330 34.44 16.14 -24.21
CA GLU A 330 35.79 15.68 -24.57
C GLU A 330 36.33 16.47 -25.76
N LYS A 331 35.52 16.68 -26.80
CA LYS A 331 35.93 17.49 -27.95
C LYS A 331 36.13 18.96 -27.58
N SER A 332 35.31 19.49 -26.69
CA SER A 332 35.45 20.87 -26.19
C SER A 332 36.77 21.06 -25.41
N LEU A 333 37.15 20.09 -24.59
CA LEU A 333 38.43 20.08 -23.89
C LEU A 333 39.61 19.97 -24.86
N GLU A 334 39.54 19.06 -25.84
CA GLU A 334 40.59 18.87 -26.85
C GLU A 334 40.86 20.19 -27.60
N LEU A 335 39.81 20.89 -28.03
CA LEU A 335 39.93 22.19 -28.71
C LEU A 335 40.51 23.27 -27.81
N ALA A 336 40.13 23.31 -26.52
CA ALA A 336 40.68 24.27 -25.57
C ALA A 336 42.17 24.01 -25.28
N GLU A 337 42.59 22.75 -25.19
CA GLU A 337 43.99 22.35 -25.01
C GLU A 337 44.85 22.68 -26.23
N GLN A 338 44.32 22.47 -27.45
CA GLN A 338 44.97 22.88 -28.70
C GLN A 338 45.21 24.39 -28.74
N LEU A 339 44.20 25.19 -28.40
CA LEU A 339 44.33 26.65 -28.37
C LEU A 339 45.31 27.12 -27.28
N LEU A 340 45.32 26.48 -26.12
CA LEU A 340 46.31 26.78 -25.07
C LEU A 340 47.73 26.51 -25.57
N ALA A 341 47.96 25.37 -26.23
CA ALA A 341 49.26 25.03 -26.79
C ALA A 341 49.71 26.04 -27.87
N GLU A 342 48.78 26.55 -28.67
CA GLU A 342 49.07 27.60 -29.65
C GLU A 342 49.40 28.95 -28.98
N ASN A 343 48.59 29.37 -28.00
CA ASN A 343 48.81 30.61 -27.27
C ASN A 343 50.16 30.60 -26.52
N LYS A 344 50.54 29.48 -25.89
CA LYS A 344 51.85 29.34 -25.22
C LYS A 344 53.02 29.60 -26.17
N LYS A 345 53.00 29.00 -27.36
CA LYS A 345 54.01 29.26 -28.39
C LYS A 345 54.05 30.72 -28.82
N ARG A 346 52.90 31.38 -28.96
CA ARG A 346 52.83 32.80 -29.35
C ARG A 346 53.34 33.74 -28.24
N VAL A 347 53.16 33.38 -26.97
CA VAL A 347 53.73 34.10 -25.81
C VAL A 347 55.24 33.92 -25.74
N GLU A 348 55.76 32.71 -25.96
CA GLU A 348 57.22 32.43 -25.98
C GLU A 348 57.96 33.24 -27.05
N VAL A 349 57.31 33.47 -28.19
CA VAL A 349 57.84 34.30 -29.30
C VAL A 349 57.56 35.80 -29.09
N GLY A 350 56.86 36.18 -28.01
CA GLY A 350 56.61 37.57 -27.62
C GLY A 350 55.50 38.28 -28.41
N VAL A 351 54.65 37.53 -29.14
CA VAL A 351 53.60 38.07 -30.02
C VAL A 351 52.23 38.15 -29.32
N LEU A 352 52.09 37.53 -28.14
CA LEU A 352 50.85 37.48 -27.34
C LEU A 352 51.14 37.84 -25.88
N ALA A 353 50.18 38.45 -25.17
CA ALA A 353 50.37 38.84 -23.78
C ALA A 353 50.28 37.64 -22.82
N PRO A 354 51.07 37.59 -21.72
CA PRO A 354 50.97 36.53 -20.71
C PRO A 354 49.58 36.38 -20.07
N LEU A 355 48.78 37.45 -20.07
CA LEU A 355 47.40 37.42 -19.60
C LEU A 355 46.53 36.48 -20.45
N ASP A 356 46.73 36.46 -21.77
CA ASP A 356 45.96 35.61 -22.70
C ASP A 356 46.27 34.12 -22.50
N GLU A 357 47.51 33.78 -22.11
CA GLU A 357 47.87 32.43 -21.68
C GLU A 357 47.08 32.04 -20.43
N LYS A 358 47.10 32.88 -19.38
CA LYS A 358 46.38 32.58 -18.13
C LYS A 358 44.88 32.45 -18.34
N GLN A 359 44.30 33.22 -19.26
CA GLN A 359 42.91 33.11 -19.63
C GLN A 359 42.60 31.77 -20.34
N ALA A 360 43.47 31.33 -21.25
CA ALA A 360 43.35 30.02 -21.90
C ALA A 360 43.52 28.86 -20.89
N GLU A 361 44.45 28.97 -19.93
CA GLU A 361 44.61 27.98 -18.84
C GLU A 361 43.33 27.87 -17.99
N SER A 362 42.69 28.99 -17.67
CA SER A 362 41.40 29.02 -16.95
C SER A 362 40.28 28.33 -17.74
N GLN A 363 40.22 28.51 -19.06
CA GLN A 363 39.24 27.82 -19.90
C GLN A 363 39.47 26.31 -19.96
N VAL A 364 40.72 25.84 -20.09
CA VAL A 364 41.03 24.41 -20.01
C VAL A 364 40.61 23.82 -18.67
N ALA A 365 40.88 24.52 -17.56
CA ALA A 365 40.44 24.08 -16.22
C ALA A 365 38.90 23.97 -16.14
N THR A 366 38.17 24.93 -16.72
CA THR A 366 36.71 24.90 -16.80
C THR A 366 36.21 23.71 -17.61
N ARG A 367 36.79 23.45 -18.80
CA ARG A 367 36.41 22.29 -19.64
C ARG A 367 36.72 20.95 -18.99
N ARG A 368 37.81 20.85 -18.23
CA ARG A 368 38.10 19.65 -17.44
C ARG A 368 37.04 19.42 -16.36
N ASN A 369 36.59 20.48 -15.69
CA ASN A 369 35.50 20.39 -14.72
C ASN A 369 34.16 19.98 -15.37
N ASP A 370 33.82 20.57 -16.53
CA ASP A 370 32.61 20.23 -17.30
C ASP A 370 32.62 18.75 -17.75
N LEU A 371 33.77 18.25 -18.22
CA LEU A 371 33.95 16.85 -18.58
C LEU A 371 33.81 15.91 -17.38
N LEU A 372 34.40 16.27 -16.23
CA LEU A 372 34.27 15.48 -15.01
C LEU A 372 32.79 15.38 -14.59
N ALA A 373 32.06 16.49 -14.62
CA ALA A 373 30.62 16.51 -14.32
C ALA A 373 29.82 15.64 -15.31
N ALA A 374 30.10 15.72 -16.61
CA ALA A 374 29.45 14.90 -17.63
C ALA A 374 29.70 13.39 -17.43
N ARG A 375 30.93 13.00 -17.04
CA ARG A 375 31.27 11.60 -16.73
C ARG A 375 30.53 11.09 -15.49
N MET A 376 30.39 11.92 -14.46
CA MET A 376 29.60 11.59 -13.27
C MET A 376 28.11 11.45 -13.58
N ASP A 377 27.54 12.30 -14.42
CA ASP A 377 26.13 12.15 -14.88
C ASP A 377 25.96 10.85 -15.66
N LEU A 378 26.87 10.52 -16.60
CA LEU A 378 26.83 9.24 -17.33
C LEU A 378 26.81 8.03 -16.38
N GLN A 379 27.69 8.00 -15.37
CA GLN A 379 27.72 6.92 -14.39
C GLN A 379 26.40 6.85 -13.60
N THR A 380 25.81 8.00 -13.25
CA THR A 380 24.52 8.06 -12.56
C THR A 380 23.37 7.58 -13.43
N ARG A 381 23.35 7.92 -14.72
CA ARG A 381 22.36 7.40 -15.69
C ARG A 381 22.50 5.90 -15.90
N GLN A 382 23.72 5.39 -15.98
CA GLN A 382 23.98 3.94 -16.04
C GLN A 382 23.43 3.23 -14.79
N ASN A 383 23.70 3.75 -13.60
CA ASN A 383 23.19 3.16 -12.36
C ASN A 383 21.66 3.20 -12.29
N THR A 384 21.04 4.29 -12.74
CA THR A 384 19.58 4.41 -12.83
C THR A 384 18.98 3.35 -13.74
N LEU A 385 19.54 3.15 -14.94
CA LEU A 385 19.07 2.11 -15.86
C LEU A 385 19.31 0.70 -15.28
N LYS A 386 20.50 0.45 -14.72
CA LYS A 386 20.82 -0.83 -14.04
C LYS A 386 19.77 -1.18 -13.00
N ASN A 387 19.42 -0.24 -12.13
CA ASN A 387 18.42 -0.44 -11.08
C ASN A 387 17.02 -0.81 -11.62
N LEU A 388 16.67 -0.40 -12.85
CA LEU A 388 15.39 -0.74 -13.46
C LEU A 388 15.38 -2.12 -14.13
N ILE A 389 16.53 -2.61 -14.61
CA ILE A 389 16.65 -3.83 -15.43
C ILE A 389 17.22 -5.04 -14.67
N THR A 390 17.69 -4.87 -13.43
CA THR A 390 18.33 -5.95 -12.65
C THR A 390 17.68 -6.15 -11.29
N ASP A 391 17.71 -7.39 -10.81
CA ASP A 391 17.40 -7.79 -9.43
C ASP A 391 18.66 -7.87 -8.56
N ASN A 392 19.86 -7.85 -9.17
CA ASN A 392 21.14 -7.92 -8.48
C ASN A 392 22.10 -6.84 -8.96
N TYR A 393 21.98 -5.66 -8.36
CA TYR A 393 22.82 -4.51 -8.70
C TYR A 393 24.32 -4.79 -8.51
N ALA A 394 24.71 -5.56 -7.49
CA ALA A 394 26.12 -5.81 -7.18
C ALA A 394 26.86 -6.52 -8.32
N GLN A 395 26.20 -7.43 -9.04
CA GLN A 395 26.79 -8.12 -10.20
C GLN A 395 26.89 -7.21 -11.42
N TRP A 396 25.96 -6.27 -11.58
CA TRP A 396 25.91 -5.34 -12.71
C TRP A 396 26.70 -4.05 -12.51
N GLN A 397 27.07 -3.73 -11.26
CA GLN A 397 27.85 -2.55 -10.91
C GLN A 397 29.13 -2.39 -11.76
N PRO A 398 29.99 -3.42 -11.94
CA PRO A 398 31.22 -3.29 -12.73
C PRO A 398 31.01 -3.31 -14.26
N THR A 399 29.82 -3.64 -14.74
CA THR A 399 29.51 -3.75 -16.18
C THR A 399 29.23 -2.37 -16.78
N GLU A 400 29.86 -2.02 -17.89
CA GLU A 400 29.57 -0.76 -18.60
C GLU A 400 28.49 -0.99 -19.67
N LEU A 401 27.43 -0.19 -19.63
CA LEU A 401 26.29 -0.33 -20.56
C LEU A 401 26.49 0.55 -21.80
N PHE A 402 26.28 -0.05 -22.97
CA PHE A 402 26.37 0.61 -24.27
C PHE A 402 25.01 0.51 -24.99
N PRO A 403 24.36 1.63 -25.33
CA PRO A 403 23.15 1.59 -26.14
C PRO A 403 23.51 1.14 -27.57
N ALA A 404 22.75 0.18 -28.09
CA ALA A 404 22.93 -0.34 -29.46
C ALA A 404 22.30 0.57 -30.53
N GLU A 405 21.34 1.40 -30.15
CA GLU A 405 20.52 2.21 -31.07
C GLU A 405 20.89 3.70 -31.04
N GLN A 406 20.61 4.40 -32.14
CA GLN A 406 20.69 5.86 -32.24
C GLN A 406 19.31 6.49 -32.09
N MET A 407 19.26 7.72 -31.55
CA MET A 407 18.01 8.47 -31.43
C MET A 407 17.52 8.93 -32.81
N VAL A 408 16.35 8.45 -33.22
CA VAL A 408 15.68 8.89 -34.46
C VAL A 408 14.40 9.63 -34.10
N ALA A 409 14.13 10.75 -34.77
CA ALA A 409 12.89 11.50 -34.61
C ALA A 409 12.00 11.29 -35.86
N LEU A 410 11.03 10.38 -35.76
CA LEU A 410 10.03 10.16 -36.81
C LEU A 410 8.76 10.96 -36.51
N ARG A 411 8.32 11.78 -37.47
CA ARG A 411 7.08 12.56 -37.31
C ARG A 411 5.87 11.65 -37.34
N GLU A 412 5.15 11.55 -36.23
CA GLU A 412 3.85 10.89 -36.15
C GLU A 412 2.69 11.90 -36.31
N PRO A 413 1.57 11.52 -36.98
CA PRO A 413 0.37 12.32 -37.00
C PRO A 413 -0.30 12.29 -35.62
N LEU A 414 -0.10 13.37 -34.84
CA LEU A 414 -0.65 13.50 -33.49
C LEU A 414 -2.03 14.17 -33.56
N GLU A 415 -3.11 13.42 -33.40
CA GLU A 415 -4.50 13.89 -33.38
C GLU A 415 -5.07 13.78 -31.96
N VAL A 416 -5.36 14.92 -31.31
CA VAL A 416 -5.81 14.95 -29.90
C VAL A 416 -7.08 14.13 -29.69
N GLN A 417 -8.05 14.24 -30.61
CA GLN A 417 -9.33 13.54 -30.51
C GLN A 417 -9.15 12.01 -30.56
N ALA A 418 -8.27 11.52 -31.45
CA ALA A 418 -7.95 10.10 -31.55
C ALA A 418 -7.21 9.61 -30.30
N SER A 419 -6.28 10.43 -29.76
CA SER A 419 -5.57 10.12 -28.52
C SER A 419 -6.50 10.05 -27.30
N TRP A 420 -7.52 10.92 -27.20
CA TRP A 420 -8.54 10.83 -26.14
C TRP A 420 -9.33 9.52 -26.20
N GLN A 421 -9.78 9.11 -27.39
CA GLN A 421 -10.50 7.84 -27.54
C GLN A 421 -9.67 6.64 -27.10
N LYS A 422 -8.37 6.61 -27.47
CA LYS A 422 -7.44 5.58 -26.99
C LYS A 422 -7.29 5.63 -25.47
N GLY A 423 -7.07 6.82 -24.91
CA GLY A 423 -6.92 7.01 -23.46
C GLY A 423 -8.12 6.51 -22.64
N LEU A 424 -9.34 6.75 -23.10
CA LEU A 424 -10.57 6.34 -22.40
C LEU A 424 -10.95 4.86 -22.62
N THR A 425 -10.30 4.16 -23.55
CA THR A 425 -10.59 2.75 -23.85
C THR A 425 -9.50 1.79 -23.38
N LEU A 426 -8.23 2.21 -23.46
CA LEU A 426 -7.08 1.35 -23.21
C LEU A 426 -6.41 1.58 -21.86
N ARG A 427 -6.58 2.75 -21.21
CA ARG A 427 -5.89 3.02 -19.94
C ARG A 427 -6.33 2.08 -18.82
N PRO A 428 -5.40 1.34 -18.19
CA PRO A 428 -5.75 0.44 -17.08
C PRO A 428 -6.37 1.15 -15.88
N GLU A 429 -5.93 2.37 -15.54
CA GLU A 429 -6.47 3.14 -14.41
C GLU A 429 -7.95 3.51 -14.60
N PHE A 430 -8.36 3.84 -15.82
CA PHE A 430 -9.76 4.14 -16.14
C PHE A 430 -10.62 2.86 -16.04
N LEU A 431 -10.13 1.74 -16.56
CA LEU A 431 -10.81 0.44 -16.45
C LEU A 431 -10.94 0.00 -14.98
N LYS A 432 -9.90 0.21 -14.16
CA LYS A 432 -9.94 0.01 -12.71
C LYS A 432 -11.02 0.87 -12.05
N ALA A 433 -11.05 2.17 -12.32
CA ALA A 433 -12.06 3.06 -11.75
C ALA A 433 -13.49 2.67 -12.16
N LYS A 434 -13.69 2.17 -13.38
CA LYS A 434 -14.96 1.60 -13.83
C LYS A 434 -15.35 0.35 -13.03
N LEU A 435 -14.41 -0.57 -12.80
CA LEU A 435 -14.65 -1.74 -11.95
C LEU A 435 -14.97 -1.35 -10.50
N ASP A 436 -14.34 -0.31 -9.95
CA ASP A 436 -14.67 0.21 -8.61
C ASP A 436 -16.10 0.76 -8.55
N VAL A 437 -16.59 1.45 -9.58
CA VAL A 437 -18.00 1.86 -9.68
C VAL A 437 -18.95 0.66 -9.72
N GLU A 438 -18.60 -0.38 -10.49
CA GLU A 438 -19.36 -1.63 -10.53
C GLU A 438 -19.36 -2.37 -9.18
N LYS A 439 -18.24 -2.31 -8.44
CA LYS A 439 -18.13 -2.82 -7.06
C LYS A 439 -19.09 -2.08 -6.13
N GLN A 440 -19.15 -0.76 -6.21
CA GLN A 440 -20.13 0.03 -5.43
C GLN A 440 -21.59 -0.27 -5.83
N ASP A 441 -21.85 -0.62 -7.08
CA ASP A 441 -23.19 -1.08 -7.50
C ASP A 441 -23.58 -2.42 -6.83
N ILE A 442 -22.62 -3.34 -6.66
CA ILE A 442 -22.83 -4.59 -5.92
C ILE A 442 -23.16 -4.31 -4.44
N HIS A 443 -22.42 -3.41 -3.78
CA HIS A 443 -22.75 -2.96 -2.42
C HIS A 443 -24.17 -2.39 -2.32
N LEU A 444 -24.55 -1.52 -3.27
CA LEU A 444 -25.87 -0.90 -3.29
C LEU A 444 -26.98 -1.93 -3.45
N LYS A 445 -26.80 -2.91 -4.35
CA LYS A 445 -27.74 -4.03 -4.54
C LYS A 445 -27.88 -4.87 -3.28
N TYR A 446 -26.78 -5.19 -2.60
CA TYR A 446 -26.80 -5.92 -1.34
C TYR A 446 -27.56 -5.15 -0.26
N TYR A 447 -27.20 -3.90 0.01
CA TYR A 447 -27.88 -3.10 1.04
C TYR A 447 -29.32 -2.75 0.69
N SER A 448 -29.67 -2.70 -0.60
CA SER A 448 -31.06 -2.63 -1.03
C SER A 448 -31.83 -3.88 -0.62
N ASN A 449 -31.26 -5.07 -0.82
CA ASN A 449 -31.87 -6.34 -0.41
C ASN A 449 -31.99 -6.47 1.12
N GLN A 450 -31.01 -5.96 1.88
CA GLN A 450 -31.04 -6.00 3.35
C GLN A 450 -32.19 -5.20 3.99
N ARG A 451 -32.88 -4.34 3.22
CA ARG A 451 -34.06 -3.59 3.68
C ARG A 451 -35.35 -4.42 3.69
N TYR A 452 -35.40 -5.54 2.97
CA TYR A 452 -36.57 -6.42 2.97
C TYR A 452 -36.71 -7.18 4.30
N PRO A 453 -37.93 -7.55 4.70
CA PRO A 453 -38.13 -8.47 5.81
C PRO A 453 -37.54 -9.84 5.47
N ALA A 454 -37.10 -10.57 6.51
CA ALA A 454 -36.63 -11.93 6.35
C ALA A 454 -37.85 -12.86 6.31
N LEU A 455 -38.02 -13.58 5.21
CA LEU A 455 -39.04 -14.60 5.04
C LEU A 455 -38.31 -15.90 4.71
N ASP A 456 -38.31 -16.85 5.63
CA ASP A 456 -37.57 -18.09 5.49
C ASP A 456 -38.54 -19.27 5.45
N LEU A 457 -38.39 -20.13 4.45
CA LEU A 457 -39.01 -21.45 4.43
C LEU A 457 -38.13 -22.38 5.27
N VAL A 458 -38.68 -22.97 6.32
CA VAL A 458 -37.99 -23.94 7.17
C VAL A 458 -38.67 -25.30 7.05
N GLY A 459 -37.85 -26.33 6.88
CA GLY A 459 -38.25 -27.72 6.93
C GLY A 459 -37.33 -28.48 7.85
N SER A 460 -37.87 -29.41 8.62
CA SER A 460 -37.09 -30.39 9.36
C SER A 460 -37.71 -31.76 9.14
N TYR A 461 -36.86 -32.76 9.02
CA TYR A 461 -37.24 -34.16 8.99
C TYR A 461 -36.26 -34.94 9.83
N GLY A 462 -36.76 -35.81 10.69
CA GLY A 462 -35.94 -36.58 11.59
C GLY A 462 -36.65 -37.83 12.10
N GLN A 463 -35.88 -38.65 12.78
CA GLN A 463 -36.31 -39.89 13.42
C GLN A 463 -35.73 -39.92 14.83
N SER A 464 -36.48 -40.47 15.79
CA SER A 464 -35.96 -40.65 17.14
C SER A 464 -36.18 -42.05 17.67
N GLY A 465 -35.15 -42.62 18.29
CA GLY A 465 -35.21 -43.88 19.02
C GLY A 465 -35.10 -43.66 20.52
N LEU A 466 -35.77 -44.49 21.29
CA LEU A 466 -35.63 -44.56 22.75
C LEU A 466 -35.62 -46.02 23.16
N ASN A 467 -34.49 -46.51 23.67
CA ASN A 467 -34.33 -47.91 24.01
C ASN A 467 -33.35 -48.13 25.17
N GLY A 468 -33.43 -49.28 25.85
CA GLY A 468 -32.49 -49.65 26.92
C GLY A 468 -31.12 -50.10 26.39
N ALA A 469 -31.05 -50.48 25.11
CA ALA A 469 -29.80 -50.89 24.45
C ALA A 469 -29.44 -49.93 23.31
N LEU A 470 -28.16 -49.53 23.24
CA LEU A 470 -27.65 -48.63 22.20
C LEU A 470 -27.95 -49.13 20.78
N GLY A 471 -27.71 -50.41 20.50
CA GLY A 471 -27.90 -50.99 19.17
C GLY A 471 -29.34 -50.86 18.67
N ASN A 472 -30.32 -51.08 19.55
CA ASN A 472 -31.74 -50.94 19.22
C ASN A 472 -32.13 -49.46 19.06
N ALA A 473 -31.65 -48.58 19.95
CA ALA A 473 -31.91 -47.15 19.83
C ALA A 473 -31.36 -46.59 18.51
N VAL A 474 -30.16 -46.99 18.08
CA VAL A 474 -29.61 -46.58 16.78
C VAL A 474 -30.42 -47.15 15.61
N TRP A 475 -30.90 -48.40 15.73
CA TRP A 475 -31.73 -49.04 14.71
C TRP A 475 -33.09 -48.35 14.51
N ASP A 476 -33.68 -47.84 15.60
CA ASP A 476 -34.97 -47.14 15.57
C ASP A 476 -34.92 -45.81 14.77
N VAL A 477 -33.72 -45.27 14.51
CA VAL A 477 -33.49 -44.03 13.77
C VAL A 477 -33.27 -44.26 12.26
N ARG A 478 -33.35 -45.52 11.80
CA ARG A 478 -33.25 -45.86 10.37
C ARG A 478 -34.32 -45.15 9.52
N PRO A 479 -34.07 -44.93 8.22
CA PRO A 479 -35.11 -44.49 7.29
C PRO A 479 -36.33 -45.43 7.36
N GLY A 480 -37.52 -44.88 7.62
CA GLY A 480 -38.76 -45.65 7.81
C GLY A 480 -38.99 -46.24 9.21
N GLY A 481 -38.23 -45.85 10.24
CA GLY A 481 -38.51 -46.20 11.64
C GLY A 481 -39.84 -45.64 12.17
N ASP A 482 -40.29 -46.16 13.31
CA ASP A 482 -41.66 -46.00 13.83
C ASP A 482 -41.94 -44.65 14.51
N SER A 483 -40.96 -43.75 14.60
CA SER A 483 -41.08 -42.47 15.32
C SER A 483 -40.58 -41.26 14.51
N PRO A 484 -41.17 -40.99 13.32
CA PRO A 484 -40.78 -39.87 12.49
C PRO A 484 -41.22 -38.54 13.09
N LYS A 485 -40.35 -37.54 12.92
CA LYS A 485 -40.60 -36.15 13.29
C LYS A 485 -40.38 -35.29 12.05
N TYR A 486 -41.41 -34.57 11.64
CA TYR A 486 -41.27 -33.61 10.55
C TYR A 486 -41.98 -32.33 10.90
N SER A 487 -41.42 -31.21 10.47
CA SER A 487 -42.12 -29.93 10.50
C SER A 487 -41.78 -29.12 9.26
N ALA A 488 -42.76 -28.39 8.75
CA ALA A 488 -42.59 -27.43 7.70
C ALA A 488 -43.26 -26.14 8.15
N GLY A 489 -42.59 -25.02 7.96
CA GLY A 489 -43.05 -23.73 8.43
C GLY A 489 -42.44 -22.58 7.65
N VAL A 490 -43.03 -21.41 7.81
CA VAL A 490 -42.52 -20.17 7.24
C VAL A 490 -42.28 -19.21 8.39
N ILE A 491 -41.07 -18.66 8.49
CA ILE A 491 -40.68 -17.71 9.53
C ILE A 491 -40.57 -16.33 8.89
N LEU A 492 -41.44 -15.41 9.29
CA LEU A 492 -41.38 -14.00 8.89
C LEU A 492 -40.83 -13.16 10.05
N SER A 493 -39.70 -12.49 9.81
CA SER A 493 -39.12 -11.52 10.74
C SER A 493 -39.10 -10.13 10.11
N PHE A 494 -39.83 -9.20 10.73
CA PHE A 494 -40.03 -7.84 10.25
C PHE A 494 -39.46 -6.81 11.23
N PRO A 495 -38.32 -6.16 10.91
CA PRO A 495 -37.79 -5.08 11.74
C PRO A 495 -38.62 -3.81 11.57
N LEU A 496 -39.32 -3.37 12.63
CA LEU A 496 -40.24 -2.22 12.57
C LEU A 496 -39.56 -0.89 12.18
N SER A 497 -38.43 -0.55 12.83
CA SER A 497 -37.72 0.71 12.56
C SER A 497 -36.81 0.59 11.33
N ASN A 498 -36.13 -0.55 11.20
CA ASN A 498 -35.14 -0.88 10.16
C ASN A 498 -34.12 0.25 9.86
N ARG A 499 -33.77 1.05 10.88
CA ARG A 499 -32.94 2.26 10.73
C ARG A 499 -31.54 1.94 10.21
N GLU A 500 -30.96 0.83 10.66
CA GLU A 500 -29.65 0.38 10.20
C GLU A 500 -29.63 0.09 8.70
N ALA A 501 -30.53 -0.76 8.19
CA ALA A 501 -30.53 -1.10 6.76
C ALA A 501 -30.85 0.11 5.87
N LYS A 502 -31.73 1.02 6.32
CA LYS A 502 -32.01 2.29 5.63
C LYS A 502 -30.76 3.17 5.54
N ASN A 503 -30.03 3.34 6.65
CA ASN A 503 -28.81 4.15 6.69
C ASN A 503 -27.67 3.52 5.89
N ARG A 504 -27.47 2.19 5.97
CA ARG A 504 -26.45 1.49 5.17
C ARG A 504 -26.74 1.60 3.66
N TYR A 505 -28.00 1.52 3.25
CA TYR A 505 -28.39 1.77 1.85
C TYR A 505 -28.13 3.21 1.42
N ALA A 506 -28.48 4.19 2.25
CA ALA A 506 -28.21 5.61 1.97
C ALA A 506 -26.70 5.89 1.88
N GLN A 507 -25.90 5.30 2.78
CA GLN A 507 -24.44 5.37 2.75
C GLN A 507 -23.89 4.76 1.46
N SER A 508 -24.28 3.54 1.10
CA SER A 508 -23.82 2.89 -0.12
C SER A 508 -24.22 3.65 -1.40
N LYS A 509 -25.39 4.31 -1.39
CA LYS A 509 -25.80 5.21 -2.48
C LYS A 509 -24.85 6.41 -2.60
N ALA A 510 -24.46 7.01 -1.48
CA ALA A 510 -23.50 8.12 -1.46
C ALA A 510 -22.09 7.66 -1.89
N GLU A 511 -21.63 6.48 -1.46
CA GLU A 511 -20.34 5.89 -1.85
C GLU A 511 -20.29 5.58 -3.36
N LYS A 512 -21.39 5.08 -3.94
CA LYS A 512 -21.52 4.91 -5.40
C LYS A 512 -21.44 6.26 -6.12
N GLN A 513 -22.15 7.27 -5.63
CA GLN A 513 -22.11 8.61 -6.21
C GLN A 513 -20.70 9.21 -6.12
N GLN A 514 -20.00 9.04 -5.00
CA GLN A 514 -18.61 9.46 -4.84
C GLN A 514 -17.69 8.78 -5.86
N SER A 515 -17.85 7.47 -6.07
CA SER A 515 -17.05 6.71 -7.04
C SER A 515 -17.35 7.12 -8.49
N LEU A 516 -18.61 7.43 -8.81
CA LEU A 516 -18.98 7.99 -10.11
C LEU A 516 -18.35 9.37 -10.36
N LEU A 517 -18.32 10.24 -9.34
CA LEU A 517 -17.67 11.54 -9.45
C LEU A 517 -16.14 11.39 -9.61
N ARG A 518 -15.52 10.45 -8.89
CA ARG A 518 -14.09 10.11 -9.07
C ARG A 518 -13.79 9.60 -10.48
N LEU A 519 -14.66 8.77 -11.06
CA LEU A 519 -14.52 8.30 -12.44
C LEU A 519 -14.58 9.47 -13.44
N LYS A 520 -15.53 10.39 -13.27
CA LYS A 520 -15.65 11.60 -14.12
C LYS A 520 -14.45 12.54 -13.96
N GLN A 521 -13.95 12.71 -12.73
CA GLN A 521 -12.74 13.48 -12.49
C GLN A 521 -11.54 12.84 -13.20
N LEU A 522 -11.37 11.52 -13.07
CA LEU A 522 -10.30 10.78 -13.75
C LEU A 522 -10.41 10.89 -15.28
N GLU A 523 -11.62 10.83 -15.84
CA GLU A 523 -11.87 11.06 -17.27
C GLU A 523 -11.33 12.43 -17.71
N GLN A 524 -11.66 13.49 -16.97
CA GLN A 524 -11.17 14.84 -17.24
C GLN A 524 -9.64 14.94 -17.08
N ASP A 525 -9.07 14.35 -16.03
CA ASP A 525 -7.63 14.36 -15.78
C ASP A 525 -6.86 13.65 -16.91
N ILE A 526 -7.38 12.51 -17.39
CA ILE A 526 -6.83 11.78 -18.54
C ILE A 526 -6.86 12.66 -19.80
N MET A 527 -7.97 13.33 -20.08
CA MET A 527 -8.10 14.21 -21.25
C MET A 527 -7.08 15.36 -21.21
N VAL A 528 -6.91 16.00 -20.04
CA VAL A 528 -5.93 17.08 -19.83
C VAL A 528 -4.50 16.55 -19.96
N GLN A 529 -4.20 15.40 -19.36
CA GLN A 529 -2.87 14.79 -19.45
C GLN A 529 -2.49 14.44 -20.89
N ILE A 530 -3.44 13.92 -21.67
CA ILE A 530 -3.25 13.61 -23.10
C ILE A 530 -3.03 14.89 -23.90
N ASP A 531 -3.86 15.92 -23.70
CA ASP A 531 -3.70 17.20 -24.42
C ASP A 531 -2.32 17.83 -24.14
N ASN A 532 -1.89 17.85 -22.89
CA ASN A 532 -0.56 18.31 -22.50
C ASN A 532 0.56 17.46 -23.12
N SER A 533 0.41 16.13 -23.15
CA SER A 533 1.41 15.22 -23.72
C SER A 533 1.52 15.38 -25.24
N VAL A 534 0.41 15.56 -25.95
CA VAL A 534 0.39 15.83 -27.39
C VAL A 534 1.06 17.17 -27.70
N LYS A 535 0.73 18.23 -26.94
CA LYS A 535 1.36 19.55 -27.09
C LYS A 535 2.85 19.50 -26.81
N LEU A 536 3.27 18.77 -25.77
CA LEU A 536 4.68 18.57 -25.46
C LEU A 536 5.40 17.85 -26.61
N ALA A 537 4.86 16.73 -27.11
CA ALA A 537 5.48 15.99 -28.21
C ALA A 537 5.60 16.84 -29.50
N ARG A 538 4.60 17.68 -29.82
CA ARG A 538 4.67 18.61 -30.95
C ARG A 538 5.75 19.68 -30.74
N SER A 539 5.77 20.32 -29.58
CA SER A 539 6.76 21.35 -29.22
C SER A 539 8.19 20.80 -29.25
N GLU A 540 8.40 19.61 -28.70
CA GLU A 540 9.71 18.94 -28.71
C GLU A 540 10.15 18.57 -30.12
N PHE A 541 9.24 18.18 -31.01
CA PHE A 541 9.54 17.93 -32.41
C PHE A 541 10.02 19.21 -33.14
N GLU A 542 9.32 20.33 -32.95
CA GLU A 542 9.72 21.62 -33.53
C GLU A 542 11.07 22.11 -32.97
N ARG A 543 11.34 21.84 -31.68
CA ARG A 543 12.60 22.21 -31.02
C ARG A 543 13.81 21.53 -31.63
N ILE A 544 13.67 20.33 -32.21
CA ILE A 544 14.78 19.63 -32.88
C ILE A 544 15.31 20.46 -34.05
N ASP A 545 14.42 20.97 -34.91
CA ASP A 545 14.85 21.75 -36.07
C ASP A 545 15.43 23.12 -35.67
N LEU A 546 14.91 23.74 -34.61
CA LEU A 546 15.44 25.00 -34.08
C LEU A 546 16.84 24.83 -33.48
N THR A 547 17.05 23.79 -32.68
CA THR A 547 18.35 23.50 -32.06
C THR A 547 19.38 23.03 -33.08
N ARG A 548 18.97 22.27 -34.11
CA ARG A 548 19.83 21.92 -35.25
C ARG A 548 20.34 23.17 -35.97
N LYS A 549 19.45 24.10 -36.36
CA LYS A 549 19.84 25.36 -37.00
C LYS A 549 20.74 26.22 -36.09
N ALA A 550 20.46 26.26 -34.79
CA ALA A 550 21.31 26.97 -33.83
C ALA A 550 22.73 26.38 -33.78
N ARG A 551 22.88 25.05 -33.83
CA ARG A 551 24.19 24.38 -33.91
C ARG A 551 24.90 24.71 -35.22
N GLU A 552 24.21 24.65 -36.36
CA GLU A 552 24.77 25.00 -37.68
C GLU A 552 25.27 26.47 -37.73
N TYR A 553 24.50 27.42 -37.20
CA TYR A 553 24.93 28.81 -37.13
C TYR A 553 26.09 29.05 -36.17
N ALA A 554 26.09 28.38 -35.01
CA ALA A 554 27.21 28.45 -34.07
C ALA A 554 28.51 27.86 -34.67
N GLU A 555 28.38 26.79 -35.48
CA GLU A 555 29.49 26.15 -36.16
C GLU A 555 30.11 27.08 -37.21
N ALA A 556 29.27 27.70 -38.06
CA ALA A 556 29.71 28.70 -39.03
C ALA A 556 30.34 29.94 -38.36
N ALA A 557 29.82 30.37 -37.20
CA ALA A 557 30.37 31.49 -36.43
C ALA A 557 31.78 31.19 -35.89
N VAL A 558 32.00 29.97 -35.35
CA VAL A 558 33.32 29.54 -34.88
C VAL A 558 34.32 29.49 -36.04
N GLU A 559 33.93 28.94 -37.18
CA GLU A 559 34.78 28.87 -38.37
C GLU A 559 35.17 30.27 -38.87
N ALA A 560 34.20 31.17 -38.99
CA ALA A 560 34.45 32.55 -39.42
C ALA A 560 35.39 33.30 -38.45
N GLU A 561 35.24 33.08 -37.14
CA GLU A 561 36.08 33.74 -36.14
C GLU A 561 37.50 33.17 -36.09
N GLN A 562 37.67 31.87 -36.32
CA GLN A 562 38.98 31.24 -36.49
C GLN A 562 39.75 31.83 -37.69
N ILE A 563 39.06 32.06 -38.81
CA ILE A 563 39.65 32.72 -39.99
C ILE A 563 40.06 34.17 -39.66
N LYS A 564 39.25 34.91 -38.89
CA LYS A 564 39.64 36.26 -38.45
C LYS A 564 40.84 36.25 -37.52
N LEU A 565 40.91 35.30 -36.58
CA LEU A 565 42.04 35.14 -35.66
C LEU A 565 43.33 34.83 -36.42
N ALA A 566 43.27 33.93 -37.41
CA ALA A 566 44.42 33.61 -38.27
C ALA A 566 44.94 34.84 -39.03
N ASN A 567 44.05 35.78 -39.39
CA ASN A 567 44.38 37.04 -40.04
C ASN A 567 44.71 38.19 -39.06
N GLY A 568 44.80 37.92 -37.75
CA GLY A 568 45.11 38.92 -36.72
C GLY A 568 43.99 39.94 -36.46
N LYS A 569 42.76 39.67 -36.92
CA LYS A 569 41.59 40.57 -36.78
C LYS A 569 40.63 40.17 -35.64
N SER A 570 41.00 39.17 -34.84
CA SER A 570 40.23 38.69 -33.69
C SER A 570 41.17 38.30 -32.55
N THR A 571 40.59 37.96 -31.38
CA THR A 571 41.31 37.52 -30.19
C THR A 571 40.94 36.09 -29.82
N SER A 572 41.85 35.38 -29.17
CA SER A 572 41.60 34.01 -28.69
C SER A 572 40.42 33.93 -27.72
N PHE A 573 40.08 35.04 -27.04
CA PHE A 573 38.89 35.16 -26.20
C PHE A 573 37.58 34.94 -26.99
N PHE A 574 37.41 35.62 -28.13
CA PHE A 574 36.19 35.49 -28.93
C PHE A 574 36.02 34.09 -29.51
N VAL A 575 37.11 33.46 -29.96
CA VAL A 575 37.07 32.07 -30.43
C VAL A 575 36.67 31.11 -29.30
N LEU A 576 37.24 31.26 -28.09
CA LEU A 576 36.88 30.46 -26.92
C LEU A 576 35.40 30.64 -26.51
N GLN A 577 34.90 31.88 -26.60
CA GLN A 577 33.50 32.18 -26.34
C GLN A 577 32.58 31.50 -27.35
N LEU A 578 32.85 31.63 -28.65
CA LEU A 578 32.04 30.98 -29.68
C LEU A 578 32.14 29.44 -29.63
N GLN A 579 33.30 28.88 -29.28
CA GLN A 579 33.45 27.43 -29.06
C GLN A 579 32.60 26.94 -27.89
N ARG A 580 32.49 27.72 -26.80
CA ARG A 580 31.57 27.43 -25.70
C ARG A 580 30.12 27.42 -26.17
N ASP A 581 29.75 28.41 -26.96
CA ASP A 581 28.38 28.58 -27.44
C ASP A 581 28.02 27.44 -28.42
N LEU A 582 28.95 27.02 -29.29
CA LEU A 582 28.82 25.82 -30.13
C LEU A 582 28.70 24.53 -29.31
N THR A 583 29.53 24.37 -28.27
CA THR A 583 29.46 23.21 -27.37
C THR A 583 28.06 23.13 -26.73
N THR A 584 27.55 24.27 -26.26
CA THR A 584 26.20 24.38 -25.67
C THR A 584 25.11 24.06 -26.69
N ALA A 585 25.22 24.57 -27.93
CA ALA A 585 24.27 24.28 -29.01
C ALA A 585 24.26 22.80 -29.42
N ARG A 586 25.43 22.15 -29.50
CA ARG A 586 25.56 20.71 -29.77
C ARG A 586 24.89 19.88 -28.68
N SER A 587 25.15 20.17 -27.41
CA SER A 587 24.48 19.50 -26.29
C SER A 587 22.95 19.72 -26.33
N ALA A 588 22.49 20.92 -26.68
CA ALA A 588 21.06 21.23 -26.78
C ALA A 588 20.36 20.47 -27.92
N GLU A 589 20.99 20.31 -29.08
CA GLU A 589 20.47 19.50 -30.19
C GLU A 589 20.30 18.03 -29.78
N ILE A 590 21.34 17.42 -29.20
CA ILE A 590 21.30 16.03 -28.73
C ILE A 590 20.22 15.87 -27.64
N ARG A 591 20.10 16.85 -26.73
CA ARG A 591 19.07 16.85 -25.69
C ARG A 591 17.66 16.90 -26.27
N SER A 592 17.45 17.71 -27.31
CA SER A 592 16.13 17.81 -27.97
C SER A 592 15.67 16.49 -28.60
N LEU A 593 16.60 15.70 -29.16
CA LEU A 593 16.30 14.37 -29.69
C LEU A 593 15.89 13.40 -28.57
N ALA A 594 16.58 13.44 -27.43
CA ALA A 594 16.24 12.61 -26.27
C ALA A 594 14.88 13.01 -25.68
N ASP A 595 14.63 14.31 -25.50
CA ASP A 595 13.40 14.82 -24.93
C ASP A 595 12.17 14.55 -25.83
N TYR A 596 12.31 14.60 -27.16
CA TYR A 596 11.25 14.18 -28.08
C TYR A 596 10.89 12.70 -27.92
N ASN A 597 11.88 11.80 -27.92
CA ASN A 597 11.65 10.37 -27.73
C ASN A 597 11.02 10.05 -26.37
N LYS A 598 11.44 10.77 -25.31
CA LYS A 598 10.83 10.70 -24.00
C LYS A 598 9.39 11.22 -24.00
N ALA A 599 9.10 12.32 -24.68
CA ALA A 599 7.74 12.85 -24.82
C ALA A 599 6.82 11.86 -25.55
N MET A 600 7.33 11.14 -26.56
CA MET A 600 6.60 10.07 -27.24
C MET A 600 6.31 8.86 -26.31
N ALA A 601 7.27 8.48 -25.46
CA ALA A 601 7.05 7.44 -24.43
C ALA A 601 5.96 7.87 -23.42
N VAL A 602 6.01 9.12 -22.95
CA VAL A 602 4.98 9.68 -22.04
C VAL A 602 3.62 9.79 -22.72
N LEU A 603 3.57 10.13 -24.00
CA LEU A 603 2.34 10.13 -24.78
C LEU A 603 1.76 8.72 -24.88
N ALA A 604 2.58 7.70 -25.19
CA ALA A 604 2.14 6.31 -25.23
C ALA A 604 1.59 5.83 -23.88
N GLN A 605 2.25 6.19 -22.78
CA GLN A 605 1.74 5.96 -21.42
C GLN A 605 0.39 6.65 -21.23
N SER A 606 0.29 7.91 -21.68
CA SER A 606 -0.91 8.72 -21.54
C SER A 606 -2.06 8.26 -22.45
N GLU A 607 -1.80 7.53 -23.53
CA GLU A 607 -2.85 6.92 -24.34
C GLU A 607 -3.22 5.51 -23.86
N GLY A 608 -2.40 4.90 -22.99
CA GLY A 608 -2.50 3.48 -22.65
C GLY A 608 -2.01 2.54 -23.75
N THR A 609 -1.25 3.05 -24.73
CA THR A 609 -0.77 2.30 -25.91
C THR A 609 0.65 1.77 -25.76
N THR A 610 1.32 1.99 -24.61
CA THR A 610 2.70 1.54 -24.35
C THR A 610 2.93 0.05 -24.65
N LEU A 611 2.01 -0.83 -24.23
CA LEU A 611 2.14 -2.27 -24.48
C LEU A 611 2.00 -2.61 -25.97
N GLN A 612 1.04 -2.00 -26.66
CA GLN A 612 0.81 -2.22 -28.09
C GLN A 612 1.98 -1.72 -28.94
N ARG A 613 2.53 -0.53 -28.62
CA ARG A 613 3.67 0.05 -29.33
C ARG A 613 4.95 -0.79 -29.19
N ASN A 614 5.17 -1.38 -28.01
CA ASN A 614 6.32 -2.24 -27.75
C ASN A 614 6.04 -3.74 -28.00
N LYS A 615 4.88 -4.10 -28.56
CA LYS A 615 4.46 -5.50 -28.85
C LYS A 615 4.54 -6.43 -27.63
N LEU A 616 4.25 -5.92 -26.44
CA LEU A 616 4.30 -6.66 -25.18
C LEU A 616 2.91 -7.22 -24.85
N SER A 617 2.82 -8.53 -24.63
CA SER A 617 1.61 -9.21 -24.12
C SER A 617 1.74 -9.48 -22.62
N VAL A 618 0.71 -9.09 -21.87
CA VAL A 618 0.61 -9.40 -20.43
C VAL A 618 -0.28 -10.63 -20.28
N GLU A 619 0.31 -11.75 -19.87
CA GLU A 619 -0.43 -12.96 -19.51
C GLU A 619 -0.73 -12.94 -18.01
N PHE A 620 -2.02 -13.05 -17.68
CA PHE A 620 -2.45 -13.30 -16.32
C PHE A 620 -2.41 -14.82 -16.10
N ARG A 621 -1.50 -15.28 -15.25
CA ARG A 621 -1.46 -16.69 -14.81
C ARG A 621 -2.66 -17.01 -13.98
#